data_AF-R7VM91-F1
#
_entry.id   AF-R7VM91-F1
#
_cell.length_a   1.000
_cell.length_b   1.000
_cell.length_c   1.000
_cell.angle_alpha   90.00
_cell.angle_beta   90.00
_cell.angle_gamma   90.00
#
_symmetry.space_group_name_H-M   'P 1'
#
loop_
_entity.id
_entity.type
_entity.pdbx_description
1 polymer ?
#
loop_
_entity_poly.entity_id
_entity_poly.type
_entity_poly.pdbx_seq_one_letter_code
_entity_poly.pdbx_strand_id
1 'polypeptide(L)'
;MHAHVPNTPFQGKAYQRRAIELEFLKYIEKSMNIFRNWHPCHKAALLIACAALGVVLASYNMLNKPSEQVSTIFEFDNSVLEQLQMLIVRSDTEQKSKVPFTSPAPIDTNTQLEVGDFCRVGVPCAYPELVDLRIIVLVYNRHKSLKKLLDSLQDLVLDGDSARLEIFVDRIPKGNRPYSSTIKVAEKFKWRHGATRVHVRQRHTGLLGQWIYSWAPQVGTKEIALILEDDLSVSPYAYKWLRAVRNAYPTDVQGYSLQSENVKDVKLKNRRDLHGGTIDTVFMYRVLGTWGFAPHPESWREFQHWFMTKNASVKPYMPDSIITKWYKDSGDRNMWSIWHIYFSSSQGFSCVYNNLNFYLNTTSACLVVNRQEKGLHYHGKAVNNIGNLLRFWRDDFEQFPEAIKRFNYNGTEM
;
A
#
# COMPACT_ATOMS: atom_id res chain seq x y z
N MET A 1 44.00 22.16 18.40
CA MET A 1 44.07 21.56 17.05
C MET A 1 43.56 20.13 17.13
N HIS A 2 43.00 19.64 16.02
CA HIS A 2 42.24 18.40 15.81
C HIS A 2 40.74 18.43 16.18
N ALA A 3 39.97 18.91 15.20
CA ALA A 3 38.55 18.66 15.07
C ALA A 3 38.32 17.25 14.50
N HIS A 4 37.43 16.48 15.13
CA HIS A 4 36.86 15.26 14.57
C HIS A 4 35.60 15.62 13.77
N VAL A 5 35.59 15.24 12.49
CA VAL A 5 34.41 15.29 11.61
C VAL A 5 33.61 13.99 11.78
N PRO A 6 32.28 14.03 12.03
CA PRO A 6 31.45 12.83 11.99
C PRO A 6 31.01 12.52 10.55
N ASN A 7 31.18 11.25 10.15
CA ASN A 7 30.61 10.68 8.92
C ASN A 7 29.07 10.64 9.00
N THR A 8 28.40 11.40 8.13
CA THR A 8 26.96 11.27 7.84
C THR A 8 26.78 10.80 6.39
N PRO A 9 26.05 9.70 6.11
CA PRO A 9 25.80 9.28 4.75
C PRO A 9 24.36 9.55 4.33
N PHE A 10 23.88 10.79 4.35
CA PHE A 10 22.59 11.15 3.71
C PHE A 10 22.62 12.61 3.22
N GLN A 11 23.48 12.88 2.24
CA GLN A 11 23.25 13.96 1.28
C GLN A 11 22.97 13.32 -0.09
N GLY A 12 21.91 13.76 -0.75
CA GLY A 12 21.82 13.64 -2.21
C GLY A 12 20.59 12.95 -2.79
N LYS A 13 19.39 13.55 -2.62
CA LYS A 13 18.28 13.29 -3.57
C LYS A 13 18.67 13.66 -5.02
N ALA A 14 19.60 14.60 -5.20
CA ALA A 14 20.17 14.96 -6.51
C ALA A 14 21.23 13.96 -7.01
N TYR A 15 21.97 13.32 -6.11
CA TYR A 15 23.03 12.36 -6.46
C TYR A 15 22.46 11.01 -6.92
N GLN A 16 21.38 10.55 -6.28
CA GLN A 16 20.67 9.34 -6.68
C GLN A 16 19.97 9.46 -8.04
N ARG A 17 19.48 10.65 -8.41
CA ARG A 17 18.86 10.88 -9.74
C ARG A 17 19.87 10.79 -10.88
N ARG A 18 21.05 11.40 -10.73
CA ARG A 18 22.14 11.33 -11.73
C ARG A 18 22.70 9.92 -11.91
N ALA A 19 22.72 9.14 -10.83
CA ALA A 19 23.16 7.73 -10.86
C ALA A 19 22.19 6.84 -11.65
N ILE A 20 20.87 7.06 -11.55
CA ILE A 20 19.85 6.30 -12.29
C ILE A 20 19.91 6.64 -13.79
N GLU A 21 20.09 7.91 -14.15
CA GLU A 21 20.24 8.33 -15.56
C GLU A 21 21.50 7.72 -16.21
N LEU A 22 22.63 7.72 -15.49
CA LEU A 22 23.88 7.12 -15.97
C LEU A 22 23.79 5.58 -16.09
N GLU A 23 23.12 4.90 -15.16
CA GLU A 23 22.90 3.45 -15.24
C GLU A 23 21.94 3.08 -16.38
N PHE A 24 20.92 3.90 -16.64
CA PHE A 24 20.00 3.71 -17.77
C PHE A 24 20.70 3.91 -19.12
N LEU A 25 21.55 4.93 -19.25
CA LEU A 25 22.34 5.16 -20.47
C LEU A 25 23.34 4.03 -20.72
N LYS A 26 24.03 3.54 -19.68
CA LYS A 26 24.90 2.35 -19.78
C LYS A 26 24.12 1.09 -20.16
N TYR A 27 22.90 0.93 -19.67
CA TYR A 27 22.03 -0.18 -20.04
C TYR A 27 21.64 -0.12 -21.52
N ILE A 28 21.31 1.05 -22.04
CA ILE A 28 21.02 1.25 -23.47
C ILE A 28 22.27 0.95 -24.31
N GLU A 29 23.44 1.46 -23.93
CA GLU A 29 24.70 1.24 -24.65
C GLU A 29 25.12 -0.24 -24.67
N LYS A 30 24.97 -0.94 -23.53
CA LYS A 30 25.21 -2.38 -23.42
C LYS A 30 24.21 -3.19 -24.25
N SER A 31 22.95 -2.78 -24.26
CA SER A 31 21.90 -3.41 -25.07
C SER A 31 22.18 -3.22 -26.57
N MET A 32 22.58 -2.02 -26.98
CA MET A 32 22.98 -1.72 -28.37
C MET A 32 24.16 -2.59 -28.84
N ASN A 33 25.13 -2.88 -27.97
CA ASN A 33 26.23 -3.79 -28.29
C ASN A 33 25.80 -5.27 -28.44
N ILE A 34 24.76 -5.71 -27.73
CA ILE A 34 24.21 -7.07 -27.85
C ILE A 34 23.47 -7.25 -29.19
N PHE A 35 22.86 -6.19 -29.72
CA PHE A 35 22.06 -6.24 -30.94
C PHE A 35 22.83 -5.85 -32.21
N ARG A 36 24.16 -5.80 -32.16
CA ARG A 36 25.01 -5.32 -33.28
C ARG A 36 24.77 -6.09 -34.58
N ASN A 37 24.39 -7.36 -34.51
CA ASN A 37 24.14 -8.23 -35.66
C ASN A 37 22.65 -8.43 -35.98
N TRP A 38 21.73 -7.71 -35.32
CA TRP A 38 20.31 -7.81 -35.60
C TRP A 38 19.93 -7.14 -36.93
N HIS A 39 18.91 -7.72 -37.58
CA HIS A 39 18.29 -7.18 -38.78
C HIS A 39 17.85 -5.73 -38.55
N PRO A 40 18.06 -4.80 -39.52
CA PRO A 40 17.81 -3.37 -39.35
C PRO A 40 16.43 -3.01 -38.80
N CYS A 41 15.38 -3.73 -39.19
CA CYS A 41 14.00 -3.51 -38.72
C CYS A 41 13.84 -3.72 -37.20
N HIS A 42 14.55 -4.67 -36.59
CA HIS A 42 14.48 -4.92 -35.15
C HIS A 42 15.27 -3.87 -34.35
N LYS A 43 16.37 -3.36 -34.91
CA LYS A 43 17.11 -2.22 -34.33
C LYS A 43 16.24 -0.96 -34.33
N ALA A 44 15.53 -0.70 -35.42
CA ALA A 44 14.60 0.42 -35.53
C ALA A 44 13.45 0.33 -34.52
N ALA A 45 12.83 -0.84 -34.35
CA ALA A 45 11.77 -1.04 -33.36
C ALA A 45 12.26 -0.81 -31.92
N LEU A 46 13.48 -1.24 -31.58
CA LEU A 46 14.07 -1.02 -30.26
C LEU A 46 14.41 0.46 -30.02
N LEU A 47 14.96 1.15 -31.03
CA LEU A 47 15.21 2.59 -30.98
C LEU A 47 13.92 3.40 -30.81
N ILE A 48 12.85 3.02 -31.50
CA ILE A 48 11.52 3.64 -31.36
C ILE A 48 10.96 3.40 -29.95
N ALA A 49 11.09 2.19 -29.41
CA ALA A 49 10.65 1.88 -28.04
C ALA A 49 11.46 2.66 -26.98
N CYS A 50 12.77 2.79 -27.17
CA CYS A 50 13.64 3.59 -26.29
C CYS A 50 13.35 5.09 -26.41
N ALA A 51 13.10 5.61 -27.61
CA ALA A 51 12.70 7.00 -27.84
C ALA A 51 11.32 7.29 -27.22
N ALA A 52 10.36 6.38 -27.34
CA ALA A 52 9.06 6.50 -26.69
C ALA A 52 9.19 6.53 -25.16
N LEU A 53 10.06 5.69 -24.57
CA LEU A 53 10.36 5.74 -23.14
C LEU A 53 11.05 7.05 -22.72
N GLY A 54 11.98 7.54 -23.55
CA GLY A 54 12.68 8.82 -23.33
C GLY A 54 11.72 10.01 -23.39
N VAL A 55 10.78 10.01 -24.33
CA VAL A 55 9.74 11.04 -24.48
C VAL A 55 8.76 10.99 -23.32
N VAL A 56 8.41 9.82 -22.79
CA VAL A 56 7.57 9.68 -21.58
C VAL A 56 8.28 10.27 -20.35
N LEU A 57 9.58 10.03 -20.20
CA LEU A 57 10.39 10.60 -19.12
C LEU A 57 10.57 12.13 -19.26
N ALA A 58 10.74 12.64 -20.48
CA ALA A 58 10.81 14.07 -20.76
C ALA A 58 9.45 14.77 -20.55
N SER A 59 8.35 14.14 -20.95
CA SER A 59 6.98 14.66 -20.77
C SER A 59 6.58 14.71 -19.30
N TYR A 60 7.03 13.74 -18.50
CA TYR A 60 6.86 13.75 -17.03
C TYR A 60 7.63 14.90 -16.37
N ASN A 61 8.77 15.31 -16.93
CA ASN A 61 9.53 16.47 -16.48
C ASN A 61 8.91 17.82 -16.90
N MET A 62 8.21 17.88 -18.05
CA MET A 62 7.58 19.12 -18.53
C MET A 62 6.31 19.52 -17.75
N LEU A 63 5.60 18.55 -17.16
CA LEU A 63 4.38 18.79 -16.39
C LEU A 63 4.61 19.40 -14.99
N ASN A 64 5.88 19.57 -14.56
CA ASN A 64 6.22 19.93 -13.17
C ASN A 64 7.16 21.14 -13.02
N LYS A 65 7.23 22.07 -13.99
CA LYS A 65 7.99 23.34 -13.85
C LYS A 65 7.26 24.58 -14.39
N PRO A 66 7.49 25.78 -13.82
CA PRO A 66 7.01 27.05 -14.39
C PRO A 66 7.74 27.40 -15.69
N SER A 67 7.06 28.18 -16.54
CA SER A 67 7.35 28.41 -17.97
C SER A 67 8.62 29.21 -18.33
N GLU A 68 9.48 29.58 -17.38
CA GLU A 68 10.65 30.44 -17.65
C GLU A 68 12.02 29.73 -17.62
N GLN A 69 12.10 28.41 -17.44
CA GLN A 69 13.38 27.68 -17.42
C GLN A 69 13.58 26.65 -18.55
N VAL A 70 12.80 26.72 -19.63
CA VAL A 70 12.82 25.69 -20.68
C VAL A 70 13.95 25.87 -21.71
N SER A 71 14.67 27.00 -21.73
CA SER A 71 15.56 27.33 -22.86
C SER A 71 17.00 26.76 -22.81
N THR A 72 17.40 25.95 -21.81
CA THR A 72 18.81 25.51 -21.71
C THR A 72 19.04 24.05 -21.34
N ILE A 73 18.20 23.12 -21.79
CA ILE A 73 18.50 21.69 -21.63
C ILE A 73 18.21 20.95 -22.94
N PHE A 74 19.26 20.36 -23.50
CA PHE A 74 19.37 19.53 -24.71
C PHE A 74 19.58 20.27 -26.04
N GLU A 75 20.84 20.57 -26.37
CA GLU A 75 21.29 20.51 -27.77
C GLU A 75 21.43 19.03 -28.14
N PHE A 76 20.42 18.48 -28.81
CA PHE A 76 20.59 17.23 -29.57
C PHE A 76 21.34 17.54 -30.86
N ASP A 77 22.33 16.71 -31.19
CA ASP A 77 23.04 16.77 -32.47
C ASP A 77 22.05 16.59 -33.62
N ASN A 78 21.82 17.68 -34.38
CA ASN A 78 20.83 17.74 -35.47
C ASN A 78 21.05 16.67 -36.56
N SER A 79 22.26 16.09 -36.65
CA SER A 79 22.55 15.01 -37.60
C SER A 79 21.78 13.72 -37.31
N VAL A 80 21.41 13.46 -36.05
CA VAL A 80 20.65 12.25 -35.65
C VAL A 80 19.16 12.40 -35.97
N LEU A 81 18.62 13.61 -35.83
CA LEU A 81 17.23 13.91 -36.17
C LEU A 81 16.98 13.86 -37.69
N GLU A 82 17.91 14.33 -38.51
CA GLU A 82 17.83 14.22 -39.97
C GLU A 82 17.91 12.77 -40.45
N GLN A 83 18.74 11.93 -39.81
CA GLN A 83 18.82 10.50 -40.12
C GLN A 83 17.54 9.75 -39.73
N LEU A 84 16.89 10.14 -38.62
CA LEU A 84 15.61 9.58 -38.19
C LEU A 84 14.47 9.99 -39.13
N GLN A 85 14.44 11.23 -39.62
CA GLN A 85 13.46 11.67 -40.63
C GLN A 85 13.61 10.93 -41.96
N MET A 86 14.84 10.67 -42.41
CA MET A 86 15.08 9.88 -43.64
C MET A 86 14.66 8.41 -43.52
N LEU A 87 14.76 7.81 -42.32
CA LEU A 87 14.32 6.43 -42.07
C LEU A 87 12.80 6.30 -42.00
N ILE A 88 12.10 7.31 -41.47
CA ILE A 88 10.62 7.35 -41.42
C ILE A 88 10.04 7.53 -42.84
N VAL A 89 10.63 8.39 -43.67
CA VAL A 89 10.16 8.60 -45.05
C VAL A 89 10.37 7.37 -45.94
N ARG A 90 11.36 6.52 -45.66
CA ARG A 90 11.60 5.27 -46.42
C ARG A 90 10.66 4.12 -46.05
N SER A 91 10.07 4.09 -44.85
CA SER A 91 9.07 3.07 -44.49
C SER A 91 7.67 3.39 -45.03
N ASP A 92 7.38 4.65 -45.35
CA ASP A 92 6.06 5.09 -45.84
C ASP A 92 5.83 4.84 -47.34
N THR A 93 6.83 4.37 -48.08
CA THR A 93 6.70 4.06 -49.52
C THR A 93 6.36 2.60 -49.83
N GLU A 94 6.37 1.68 -48.85
CA GLU A 94 6.07 0.26 -49.07
C GLU A 94 5.05 -0.29 -48.05
N GLN A 95 3.79 0.15 -48.16
CA GLN A 95 2.57 -0.67 -47.93
C GLN A 95 1.33 0.25 -47.89
N LYS A 96 0.89 0.72 -49.06
CA LYS A 96 -0.50 1.17 -49.23
C LYS A 96 -1.41 -0.06 -49.35
N SER A 97 -1.92 -0.54 -48.22
CA SER A 97 -3.17 -1.32 -48.21
C SER A 97 -4.18 -0.60 -47.32
N LYS A 98 -5.30 -0.20 -47.92
CA LYS A 98 -6.41 0.52 -47.27
C LYS A 98 -7.12 -0.43 -46.32
N VAL A 99 -6.99 -0.22 -45.01
CA VAL A 99 -7.94 -0.73 -44.01
C VAL A 99 -8.50 0.48 -43.27
N PRO A 100 -9.83 0.69 -43.24
CA PRO A 100 -10.40 1.81 -42.50
C PRO A 100 -10.14 1.65 -41.01
N PHE A 101 -9.70 2.74 -40.37
CA PHE A 101 -9.58 2.83 -38.92
C PHE A 101 -10.99 2.81 -38.32
N THR A 102 -11.50 1.63 -37.99
CA THR A 102 -12.67 1.49 -37.13
C THR A 102 -12.24 1.76 -35.70
N SER A 103 -12.91 2.70 -35.03
CA SER A 103 -12.83 2.86 -33.57
C SER A 103 -12.87 1.48 -32.89
N PRO A 104 -12.15 1.28 -31.77
CA PRO A 104 -12.30 0.07 -30.97
C PRO A 104 -13.79 -0.11 -30.66
N ALA A 105 -14.33 -1.29 -31.00
CA ALA A 105 -15.69 -1.64 -30.60
C ALA A 105 -15.81 -1.47 -29.07
N PRO A 106 -16.96 -0.99 -28.56
CA PRO A 106 -17.21 -0.97 -27.13
C PRO A 106 -16.93 -2.37 -26.56
N ILE A 107 -16.11 -2.43 -25.51
CA ILE A 107 -15.93 -3.67 -24.76
C ILE A 107 -17.32 -4.08 -24.27
N ASP A 108 -17.77 -5.26 -24.70
CA ASP A 108 -19.02 -5.86 -24.27
C ASP A 108 -19.01 -6.00 -22.74
N THR A 109 -19.85 -5.21 -22.07
CA THR A 109 -19.93 -5.12 -20.61
C THR A 109 -20.52 -6.37 -19.95
N ASN A 110 -20.75 -7.46 -20.71
CA ASN A 110 -21.37 -8.69 -20.22
C ASN A 110 -20.43 -9.88 -19.99
N THR A 111 -19.11 -9.72 -20.15
CA THR A 111 -18.18 -10.76 -19.66
C THR A 111 -18.15 -10.71 -18.13
N GLN A 112 -18.87 -11.62 -17.47
CA GLN A 112 -18.74 -11.85 -16.03
C GLN A 112 -17.30 -12.31 -15.75
N LEU A 113 -16.45 -11.39 -15.27
CA LEU A 113 -15.09 -11.74 -14.82
C LEU A 113 -15.20 -12.76 -13.70
N GLU A 114 -14.61 -13.94 -13.89
CA GLU A 114 -14.54 -14.91 -12.81
C GLU A 114 -13.58 -14.40 -11.73
N VAL A 115 -13.78 -14.81 -10.48
CA VAL A 115 -12.88 -14.43 -9.36
C VAL A 115 -11.41 -14.75 -9.68
N GLY A 116 -11.17 -15.79 -10.47
CA GLY A 116 -9.84 -16.19 -10.93
C GLY A 116 -9.17 -15.19 -11.88
N ASP A 117 -9.90 -14.28 -12.52
CA ASP A 117 -9.32 -13.34 -13.49
C ASP A 117 -8.59 -12.18 -12.81
N PHE A 118 -9.12 -11.70 -11.69
CA PHE A 118 -8.57 -10.57 -10.96
C PHE A 118 -7.96 -10.93 -9.59
N CYS A 119 -8.17 -12.15 -9.09
CA CYS A 119 -7.67 -12.57 -7.79
C CYS A 119 -7.08 -13.99 -7.85
N ARG A 120 -5.74 -14.08 -7.90
CA ARG A 120 -4.99 -15.36 -7.98
C ARG A 120 -4.06 -15.52 -6.80
N VAL A 121 -3.81 -16.76 -6.38
CA VAL A 121 -2.92 -16.98 -5.24
C VAL A 121 -1.48 -16.60 -5.58
N GLY A 122 -0.87 -15.77 -4.74
CA GLY A 122 0.49 -15.28 -4.97
C GLY A 122 0.55 -14.00 -5.80
N VAL A 123 -0.59 -13.49 -6.24
CA VAL A 123 -0.70 -12.21 -6.96
C VAL A 123 -1.69 -11.32 -6.19
N PRO A 124 -1.35 -10.06 -5.91
CA PRO A 124 -2.30 -9.09 -5.36
C PRO A 124 -3.58 -8.99 -6.20
N CYS A 125 -4.75 -9.00 -5.54
CA CYS A 125 -6.04 -9.02 -6.23
C CYS A 125 -6.41 -7.61 -6.76
N ALA A 126 -6.52 -7.47 -8.08
CA ALA A 126 -6.78 -6.21 -8.78
C ALA A 126 -8.25 -6.10 -9.17
N TYR A 127 -9.09 -5.67 -8.23
CA TYR A 127 -10.54 -5.65 -8.43
C TYR A 127 -10.95 -4.71 -9.57
N PRO A 128 -11.88 -5.15 -10.46
CA PRO A 128 -12.36 -4.31 -11.56
C PRO A 128 -13.32 -3.22 -11.07
N GLU A 129 -14.04 -3.45 -9.96
CA GLU A 129 -15.02 -2.49 -9.46
C GLU A 129 -14.33 -1.37 -8.69
N LEU A 130 -14.65 -0.12 -9.04
CA LEU A 130 -14.30 1.05 -8.25
C LEU A 130 -15.34 1.27 -7.15
N VAL A 131 -14.87 1.40 -5.91
CA VAL A 131 -15.68 1.73 -4.74
C VAL A 131 -14.96 2.75 -3.87
N ASP A 132 -15.69 3.44 -3.02
CA ASP A 132 -15.12 4.39 -2.07
C ASP A 132 -14.46 3.66 -0.89
N LEU A 133 -15.08 2.57 -0.41
CA LEU A 133 -14.56 1.71 0.66
C LEU A 133 -14.51 0.24 0.26
N ARG A 134 -13.33 -0.38 0.34
CA ARG A 134 -13.18 -1.84 0.32
C ARG A 134 -12.73 -2.35 1.67
N ILE A 135 -13.57 -3.16 2.31
CA ILE A 135 -13.23 -3.79 3.58
C ILE A 135 -12.71 -5.19 3.27
N ILE A 136 -11.50 -5.49 3.74
CA ILE A 136 -10.82 -6.75 3.49
C ILE A 136 -10.61 -7.46 4.82
N VAL A 137 -11.39 -8.52 5.05
CA VAL A 137 -11.32 -9.32 6.27
C VAL A 137 -10.43 -10.54 6.04
N LEU A 138 -9.38 -10.66 6.84
CA LEU A 138 -8.46 -11.79 6.83
C LEU A 138 -8.81 -12.75 7.97
N VAL A 139 -9.08 -14.01 7.63
CA VAL A 139 -9.47 -15.02 8.60
C VAL A 139 -8.82 -16.37 8.29
N TYR A 140 -8.57 -17.15 9.36
CA TYR A 140 -8.12 -18.53 9.26
C TYR A 140 -9.14 -19.48 9.91
N ASN A 141 -9.06 -19.70 11.23
CA ASN A 141 -9.82 -20.75 11.90
C ASN A 141 -10.69 -20.27 13.07
N ARG A 142 -10.75 -18.95 13.34
CA ARG A 142 -11.55 -18.38 14.44
C ARG A 142 -12.91 -17.87 13.96
N HIS A 143 -13.74 -18.77 13.44
CA HIS A 143 -15.10 -18.46 12.95
C HIS A 143 -15.98 -17.65 13.94
N LYS A 144 -15.85 -17.87 15.26
CA LYS A 144 -16.54 -17.05 16.27
C LYS A 144 -16.02 -15.61 16.35
N SER A 145 -14.71 -15.43 16.18
CA SER A 145 -14.08 -14.11 16.11
C SER A 145 -14.52 -13.37 14.85
N LEU A 146 -14.45 -14.06 13.71
CA LEU A 146 -14.95 -13.57 12.43
C LEU A 146 -16.38 -13.06 12.55
N LYS A 147 -17.28 -13.85 13.17
CA LYS A 147 -18.67 -13.43 13.37
C LYS A 147 -18.77 -12.11 14.14
N LYS A 148 -18.02 -11.93 15.23
CA LYS A 148 -18.01 -10.67 16.01
C LYS A 148 -17.49 -9.47 15.20
N LEU A 149 -16.44 -9.67 14.40
CA LEU A 149 -15.94 -8.63 13.50
C LEU A 149 -17.02 -8.26 12.48
N LEU A 150 -17.55 -9.23 11.76
CA LEU A 150 -18.59 -9.04 10.74
C LEU A 150 -19.83 -8.35 11.31
N ASP A 151 -20.24 -8.72 12.54
CA ASP A 151 -21.34 -8.05 13.24
C ASP A 151 -21.05 -6.56 13.48
N SER A 152 -19.83 -6.21 13.91
CA SER A 152 -19.45 -4.80 14.09
C SER A 152 -19.42 -4.00 12.79
N LEU A 153 -19.12 -4.66 11.65
CA LEU A 153 -19.14 -4.01 10.33
C LEU A 153 -20.55 -3.72 9.81
N GLN A 154 -21.59 -4.33 10.39
CA GLN A 154 -22.95 -3.92 10.05
C GLN A 154 -23.15 -2.46 10.42
N ASP A 155 -22.60 -1.99 11.53
CA ASP A 155 -22.92 -0.65 12.05
C ASP A 155 -22.17 0.51 11.39
N LEU A 156 -21.39 0.26 10.35
CA LEU A 156 -20.68 1.32 9.64
C LEU A 156 -21.61 2.41 9.10
N VAL A 157 -21.15 3.65 9.24
CA VAL A 157 -21.76 4.85 8.66
C VAL A 157 -20.97 5.20 7.40
N LEU A 158 -21.62 5.06 6.23
CA LEU A 158 -21.00 5.27 4.92
C LEU A 158 -21.34 6.61 4.28
N ASP A 159 -22.29 7.38 4.84
CA ASP A 159 -22.72 8.68 4.31
C ASP A 159 -23.09 8.64 2.80
N GLY A 160 -23.61 7.51 2.31
CA GLY A 160 -23.99 7.31 0.91
C GLY A 160 -22.88 6.77 -0.01
N ASP A 161 -21.64 6.68 0.49
CA ASP A 161 -20.50 6.20 -0.27
C ASP A 161 -20.60 4.68 -0.54
N SER A 162 -20.09 4.27 -1.70
CA SER A 162 -20.14 2.88 -2.16
C SER A 162 -19.13 2.00 -1.42
N ALA A 163 -19.53 0.77 -1.09
CA ALA A 163 -18.64 -0.14 -0.39
C ALA A 163 -18.77 -1.62 -0.78
N ARG A 164 -17.68 -2.36 -0.57
CA ARG A 164 -17.58 -3.81 -0.78
C ARG A 164 -16.90 -4.50 0.39
N LEU A 165 -17.34 -5.71 0.70
CA LEU A 165 -16.74 -6.57 1.72
C LEU A 165 -16.10 -7.80 1.08
N GLU A 166 -14.80 -7.94 1.22
CA GLU A 166 -14.02 -9.09 0.75
C GLU A 166 -13.58 -9.92 1.98
N ILE A 167 -13.97 -11.20 2.06
CA ILE A 167 -13.62 -12.09 3.18
C ILE A 167 -12.65 -13.16 2.69
N PHE A 168 -11.38 -13.05 3.07
CA PHE A 168 -10.32 -14.00 2.72
C PHE A 168 -10.15 -15.10 3.76
N VAL A 169 -10.49 -16.32 3.40
CA VAL A 169 -10.34 -17.52 4.23
C VAL A 169 -9.07 -18.28 3.83
N ASP A 170 -8.08 -18.32 4.72
CA ASP A 170 -6.85 -19.10 4.51
C ASP A 170 -7.06 -20.60 4.79
N ARG A 171 -6.13 -21.42 4.32
CA ARG A 171 -6.18 -22.89 4.44
C ARG A 171 -5.22 -23.43 5.48
N ILE A 172 -5.52 -24.63 5.96
CA ILE A 172 -4.64 -25.40 6.82
C ILE A 172 -3.36 -25.73 6.03
N PRO A 173 -2.15 -25.46 6.56
CA PRO A 173 -0.89 -25.74 5.86
C PRO A 173 -0.77 -27.21 5.46
N LYS A 174 -1.09 -28.11 6.39
CA LYS A 174 -1.12 -29.57 6.16
C LYS A 174 -2.50 -29.98 5.65
N GLY A 175 -2.55 -30.58 4.45
CA GLY A 175 -3.79 -31.09 3.85
C GLY A 175 -4.59 -30.07 3.04
N ASN A 176 -4.12 -28.83 2.95
CA ASN A 176 -4.62 -27.80 2.05
C ASN A 176 -6.15 -27.65 2.00
N ARG A 177 -6.80 -27.64 3.16
CA ARG A 177 -8.26 -27.50 3.28
C ARG A 177 -8.63 -26.32 4.17
N PRO A 178 -9.74 -25.63 3.89
CA PRO A 178 -10.24 -24.58 4.77
C PRO A 178 -10.97 -25.18 5.99
N TYR A 179 -11.26 -24.35 6.99
CA TYR A 179 -12.15 -24.71 8.08
C TYR A 179 -13.60 -24.50 7.67
N SER A 180 -14.39 -25.58 7.58
CA SER A 180 -15.79 -25.51 7.12
C SER A 180 -16.65 -24.59 7.99
N SER A 181 -16.36 -24.49 9.29
CA SER A 181 -17.04 -23.55 10.19
C SER A 181 -16.76 -22.08 9.85
N THR A 182 -15.54 -21.75 9.45
CA THR A 182 -15.17 -20.40 9.00
C THR A 182 -15.86 -20.05 7.69
N ILE A 183 -15.82 -20.95 6.70
CA ILE A 183 -16.51 -20.76 5.42
C ILE A 183 -18.01 -20.54 5.64
N LYS A 184 -18.64 -21.40 6.46
CA LYS A 184 -20.07 -21.29 6.77
C LYS A 184 -20.44 -19.94 7.39
N VAL A 185 -19.59 -19.36 8.24
CA VAL A 185 -19.82 -18.01 8.79
C VAL A 185 -19.66 -16.95 7.70
N ALA A 186 -18.62 -17.04 6.88
CA ALA A 186 -18.35 -16.08 5.81
C ALA A 186 -19.45 -16.05 4.74
N GLU A 187 -19.85 -17.21 4.21
CA GLU A 187 -20.85 -17.32 3.12
C GLU A 187 -22.27 -16.96 3.58
N LYS A 188 -22.60 -17.23 4.85
CA LYS A 188 -23.92 -16.89 5.41
C LYS A 188 -24.06 -15.42 5.78
N PHE A 189 -22.96 -14.70 5.90
CA PHE A 189 -23.01 -13.29 6.27
C PHE A 189 -23.64 -12.46 5.15
N LYS A 190 -24.66 -11.68 5.50
CA LYS A 190 -25.32 -10.73 4.61
C LYS A 190 -25.04 -9.33 5.11
N TRP A 191 -24.14 -8.64 4.44
CA TRP A 191 -23.79 -7.27 4.79
C TRP A 191 -24.87 -6.31 4.30
N ARG A 192 -25.28 -5.36 5.14
CA ARG A 192 -26.39 -4.45 4.82
C ARG A 192 -26.01 -3.30 3.88
N HIS A 193 -24.72 -3.07 3.70
CA HIS A 193 -24.19 -1.90 2.98
C HIS A 193 -23.74 -2.18 1.54
N GLY A 194 -23.69 -3.44 1.12
CA GLY A 194 -23.21 -3.78 -0.21
C GLY A 194 -22.93 -5.25 -0.41
N ALA A 195 -22.34 -5.57 -1.55
CA ALA A 195 -22.02 -6.95 -1.89
C ALA A 195 -20.83 -7.47 -1.07
N THR A 196 -20.94 -8.74 -0.68
CA THR A 196 -19.89 -9.51 -0.02
C THR A 196 -19.34 -10.55 -0.99
N ARG A 197 -18.02 -10.72 -1.03
CA ARG A 197 -17.35 -11.80 -1.75
C ARG A 197 -16.48 -12.60 -0.79
N VAL A 198 -16.58 -13.92 -0.85
CA VAL A 198 -15.77 -14.84 -0.04
C VAL A 198 -14.67 -15.43 -0.91
N HIS A 199 -13.42 -15.21 -0.51
CA HIS A 199 -12.23 -15.71 -1.17
C HIS A 199 -11.63 -16.86 -0.37
N VAL A 200 -11.96 -18.10 -0.73
CA VAL A 200 -11.26 -19.25 -0.17
C VAL A 200 -9.94 -19.41 -0.93
N ARG A 201 -8.81 -19.13 -0.28
CA ARG A 201 -7.48 -19.25 -0.91
C ARG A 201 -7.30 -20.64 -1.51
N GLN A 202 -6.66 -20.79 -2.68
CA GLN A 202 -6.45 -22.12 -3.28
C GLN A 202 -5.39 -22.96 -2.54
N ARG A 203 -4.42 -22.29 -1.90
CA ARG A 203 -3.41 -22.88 -1.03
C ARG A 203 -3.20 -22.07 0.24
N HIS A 204 -2.60 -22.66 1.27
CA HIS A 204 -2.17 -21.92 2.46
C HIS A 204 -1.21 -20.79 2.07
N THR A 205 -1.53 -19.57 2.50
CA THR A 205 -0.73 -18.37 2.23
C THR A 205 -0.16 -17.72 3.48
N GLY A 206 -0.67 -18.08 4.66
CA GLY A 206 -0.23 -17.55 5.94
C GLY A 206 -0.56 -16.07 6.10
N LEU A 207 -0.17 -15.51 7.25
CA LEU A 207 -0.40 -14.11 7.57
C LEU A 207 0.18 -13.18 6.49
N LEU A 208 1.43 -13.44 6.06
CA LEU A 208 2.08 -12.65 5.03
C LEU A 208 1.29 -12.63 3.73
N GLY A 209 0.97 -13.80 3.18
CA GLY A 209 0.29 -13.87 1.89
C GLY A 209 -1.15 -13.35 1.95
N GLN A 210 -1.84 -13.52 3.08
CA GLN A 210 -3.16 -12.92 3.30
C GLN A 210 -3.13 -11.40 3.17
N TRP A 211 -2.15 -10.74 3.80
CA TRP A 211 -1.97 -9.30 3.71
C TRP A 211 -1.49 -8.85 2.33
N ILE A 212 -0.44 -9.46 1.79
CA ILE A 212 0.16 -9.02 0.51
C ILE A 212 -0.75 -9.28 -0.69
N TYR A 213 -1.49 -10.39 -0.71
CA TYR A 213 -2.21 -10.85 -1.90
C TYR A 213 -3.73 -10.61 -1.86
N SER A 214 -4.23 -9.73 -0.99
CA SER A 214 -5.68 -9.46 -0.89
C SER A 214 -6.14 -8.22 -1.67
N TRP A 215 -5.20 -7.34 -2.05
CA TRP A 215 -5.51 -6.09 -2.74
C TRP A 215 -4.34 -5.55 -3.56
N ALA A 216 -4.64 -5.15 -4.78
CA ALA A 216 -3.78 -4.37 -5.68
C ALA A 216 -4.52 -3.07 -6.02
N PRO A 217 -4.10 -1.91 -5.50
CA PRO A 217 -4.75 -0.65 -5.82
C PRO A 217 -4.55 -0.30 -7.30
N GLN A 218 -5.64 0.11 -7.94
CA GLN A 218 -5.58 0.72 -9.28
C GLN A 218 -4.79 2.04 -9.23
N VAL A 219 -4.12 2.38 -10.33
CA VAL A 219 -3.39 3.65 -10.43
C VAL A 219 -4.36 4.83 -10.34
N GLY A 220 -4.03 5.82 -9.50
CA GLY A 220 -4.87 7.01 -9.31
C GLY A 220 -6.16 6.77 -8.51
N THR A 221 -6.36 5.59 -7.93
CA THR A 221 -7.60 5.29 -7.18
C THR A 221 -7.74 6.16 -5.92
N LYS A 222 -8.99 6.53 -5.63
CA LYS A 222 -9.40 7.13 -4.35
C LYS A 222 -9.97 6.10 -3.37
N GLU A 223 -10.07 4.83 -3.79
CA GLU A 223 -10.55 3.72 -2.96
C GLU A 223 -9.76 3.64 -1.66
N ILE A 224 -10.47 3.60 -0.54
CA ILE A 224 -9.91 3.28 0.78
C ILE A 224 -10.05 1.78 0.99
N ALA A 225 -8.92 1.06 1.03
CA ALA A 225 -8.91 -0.33 1.45
C ALA A 225 -8.65 -0.44 2.96
N LEU A 226 -9.64 -0.87 3.74
CA LEU A 226 -9.50 -1.14 5.17
C LEU A 226 -9.27 -2.63 5.39
N ILE A 227 -8.08 -3.01 5.84
CA ILE A 227 -7.70 -4.41 6.08
C ILE A 227 -7.85 -4.74 7.57
N LEU A 228 -8.57 -5.82 7.87
CA LEU A 228 -8.98 -6.22 9.21
C LEU A 228 -8.69 -7.70 9.45
N GLU A 229 -8.11 -8.03 10.60
CA GLU A 229 -8.01 -9.41 11.08
C GLU A 229 -9.24 -9.77 11.91
N ASP A 230 -9.56 -11.07 11.96
CA ASP A 230 -10.79 -11.58 12.57
C ASP A 230 -11.01 -11.22 14.05
N ASP A 231 -9.98 -10.83 14.80
CA ASP A 231 -10.04 -10.46 16.22
C ASP A 231 -10.33 -8.98 16.53
N LEU A 232 -10.68 -8.19 15.52
CA LEU A 232 -11.00 -6.77 15.65
C LEU A 232 -12.51 -6.51 15.74
N SER A 233 -12.92 -5.51 16.52
CA SER A 233 -14.27 -4.91 16.45
C SER A 233 -14.12 -3.44 16.04
N VAL A 234 -15.00 -2.97 15.16
CA VAL A 234 -14.87 -1.66 14.51
C VAL A 234 -15.99 -0.72 14.97
N SER A 235 -15.67 0.56 15.16
CA SER A 235 -16.65 1.61 15.45
C SER A 235 -17.53 1.87 14.23
N PRO A 236 -18.82 2.21 14.41
CA PRO A 236 -19.68 2.76 13.34
C PRO A 236 -19.01 3.87 12.51
N TYR A 237 -18.16 4.69 13.14
CA TYR A 237 -17.58 5.88 12.53
C TYR A 237 -16.15 5.69 11.99
N ALA A 238 -15.66 4.44 11.94
CA ALA A 238 -14.32 4.15 11.45
C ALA A 238 -14.09 4.65 10.02
N TYR A 239 -15.06 4.44 9.11
CA TYR A 239 -14.95 4.90 7.74
C TYR A 239 -14.99 6.43 7.64
N LYS A 240 -15.86 7.08 8.41
CA LYS A 240 -15.95 8.55 8.43
C LYS A 240 -14.61 9.20 8.77
N TRP A 241 -13.92 8.68 9.80
CA TRP A 241 -12.57 9.11 10.13
C TRP A 241 -11.56 8.83 9.01
N LEU A 242 -11.58 7.61 8.42
CA LEU A 242 -10.67 7.23 7.33
C LEU A 242 -10.81 8.14 6.11
N ARG A 243 -12.05 8.44 5.71
CA ARG A 243 -12.33 9.33 4.59
C ARG A 243 -11.79 10.74 4.85
N ALA A 244 -12.06 11.28 6.04
CA ALA A 244 -11.58 12.61 6.42
C ALA A 244 -10.04 12.68 6.44
N VAL A 245 -9.37 11.74 7.13
CA VAL A 245 -7.91 11.75 7.27
C VAL A 245 -7.20 11.47 5.94
N ARG A 246 -7.81 10.64 5.07
CA ARG A 246 -7.32 10.39 3.70
C ARG A 246 -7.29 11.66 2.87
N ASN A 247 -8.36 12.45 2.95
CA ASN A 247 -8.47 13.71 2.22
C ASN A 247 -7.49 14.77 2.75
N ALA A 248 -7.30 14.83 4.07
CA ALA A 248 -6.40 15.81 4.69
C ALA A 248 -4.91 15.49 4.47
N TYR A 249 -4.54 14.21 4.44
CA TYR A 249 -3.16 13.77 4.26
C TYR A 249 -3.02 12.83 3.05
N PRO A 250 -3.11 13.36 1.82
CA PRO A 250 -3.20 12.52 0.62
C PRO A 250 -1.86 11.95 0.14
N THR A 251 -0.72 12.52 0.56
CA THR A 251 0.62 12.15 0.08
C THR A 251 1.58 11.87 1.23
N ASP A 252 2.75 11.29 0.92
CA ASP A 252 3.87 11.06 1.86
C ASP A 252 3.52 10.23 3.11
N VAL A 253 2.46 9.43 3.00
CA VAL A 253 2.00 8.53 4.06
C VAL A 253 2.00 7.09 3.57
N GLN A 254 2.30 6.17 4.49
CA GLN A 254 2.21 4.74 4.22
C GLN A 254 0.76 4.23 4.33
N GLY A 255 -0.10 4.99 5.01
CA GLY A 255 -1.49 4.66 5.29
C GLY A 255 -1.97 5.21 6.62
N TYR A 256 -3.16 4.78 7.01
CA TYR A 256 -3.93 5.29 8.14
C TYR A 256 -4.29 4.15 9.08
N SER A 257 -4.19 4.36 10.39
CA SER A 257 -4.44 3.34 11.40
C SER A 257 -5.59 3.75 12.31
N LEU A 258 -6.62 2.89 12.38
CA LEU A 258 -7.72 3.01 13.34
C LEU A 258 -7.28 2.73 14.79
N GLN A 259 -6.10 2.14 14.98
CA GLN A 259 -5.56 1.82 16.30
C GLN A 259 -5.29 3.10 17.13
N SER A 260 -5.78 3.12 18.36
CA SER A 260 -5.43 4.13 19.38
C SER A 260 -4.86 3.54 20.67
N GLU A 261 -4.97 2.22 20.82
CA GLU A 261 -4.48 1.47 21.98
C GLU A 261 -3.17 0.75 21.66
N ASN A 262 -2.31 0.56 22.67
CA ASN A 262 -1.01 -0.13 22.53
C ASN A 262 -0.08 0.45 21.45
N VAL A 263 -0.19 1.76 21.18
CA VAL A 263 0.73 2.47 20.29
C VAL A 263 1.95 2.87 21.11
N LYS A 264 2.98 2.02 21.09
CA LYS A 264 4.23 2.23 21.83
C LYS A 264 5.40 2.43 20.90
N ASP A 265 6.43 3.13 21.39
CA ASP A 265 7.72 3.09 20.72
C ASP A 265 8.28 1.66 20.68
N VAL A 266 9.17 1.41 19.72
CA VAL A 266 9.74 0.09 19.46
C VAL A 266 11.12 -0.10 20.09
N LYS A 267 11.51 0.70 21.09
CA LYS A 267 12.82 0.54 21.75
C LYS A 267 12.90 -0.80 22.49
N LEU A 268 14.12 -1.30 22.69
CA LEU A 268 14.36 -2.56 23.42
C LEU A 268 13.99 -2.48 24.92
N LYS A 269 14.07 -1.30 25.53
CA LYS A 269 13.80 -1.06 26.95
C LYS A 269 13.04 0.26 27.12
N ASN A 270 12.28 0.38 28.22
CA ASN A 270 11.57 1.60 28.62
C ASN A 270 10.65 2.17 27.53
N ARG A 271 9.89 1.29 26.87
CA ARG A 271 8.94 1.68 25.81
C ARG A 271 7.88 2.61 26.38
N ARG A 272 7.62 3.71 25.69
CA ARG A 272 6.58 4.68 26.06
C ARG A 272 5.40 4.60 25.12
N ASP A 273 4.23 4.97 25.62
CA ASP A 273 3.07 5.21 24.78
C ASP A 273 3.30 6.47 23.93
N LEU A 274 2.90 6.40 22.67
CA LEU A 274 2.98 7.50 21.71
C LEU A 274 1.58 8.03 21.43
N HIS A 275 1.46 9.36 21.43
CA HIS A 275 0.19 10.07 21.23
C HIS A 275 0.43 11.48 20.71
N GLY A 276 -0.61 12.10 20.15
CA GLY A 276 -0.60 13.47 19.60
C GLY A 276 -0.75 14.58 20.63
N GLY A 277 -0.67 14.27 21.93
CA GLY A 277 -1.06 15.21 23.00
C GLY A 277 -2.58 15.25 23.19
N THR A 278 -3.09 16.33 23.81
CA THR A 278 -4.53 16.49 24.12
C THR A 278 -5.23 17.51 23.22
N ILE A 279 -4.50 18.11 22.27
CA ILE A 279 -5.00 19.17 21.39
C ILE A 279 -5.35 18.59 20.02
N ASP A 280 -4.51 17.73 19.47
CA ASP A 280 -4.71 17.18 18.13
C ASP A 280 -5.49 15.87 18.15
N THR A 281 -6.34 15.67 17.13
CA THR A 281 -7.11 14.44 16.91
C THR A 281 -6.32 13.35 16.20
N VAL A 282 -5.10 13.66 15.75
CA VAL A 282 -4.21 12.77 14.99
C VAL A 282 -2.74 12.98 15.33
N PHE A 283 -1.91 11.99 15.04
CA PHE A 283 -0.46 12.12 15.01
C PHE A 283 0.14 11.17 13.98
N MET A 284 1.42 11.31 13.67
CA MET A 284 2.13 10.45 12.73
C MET A 284 3.23 9.63 13.41
N TYR A 285 3.35 8.37 13.03
CA TYR A 285 4.42 7.47 13.47
C TYR A 285 4.93 6.63 12.30
N ARG A 286 6.26 6.50 12.17
CA ARG A 286 6.86 5.68 11.09
C ARG A 286 6.54 4.18 11.19
N VAL A 287 6.24 3.67 12.38
CA VAL A 287 5.77 2.29 12.55
C VAL A 287 4.25 2.30 12.38
N LEU A 288 3.75 1.42 11.53
CA LEU A 288 2.31 1.29 11.27
C LEU A 288 1.57 0.59 12.41
N GLY A 289 0.28 0.89 12.56
CA GLY A 289 -0.62 0.18 13.46
C GLY A 289 -1.32 -0.94 12.70
N THR A 290 -1.33 -2.15 13.23
CA THR A 290 -1.90 -3.31 12.54
C THR A 290 -3.39 -3.50 12.84
N TRP A 291 -3.96 -2.73 13.76
CA TRP A 291 -5.39 -2.80 14.08
C TRP A 291 -6.14 -1.82 13.19
N GLY A 292 -6.79 -2.34 12.15
CA GLY A 292 -7.51 -1.52 11.17
C GLY A 292 -6.59 -0.62 10.37
N PHE A 293 -5.64 -1.22 9.66
CA PHE A 293 -4.74 -0.48 8.77
C PHE A 293 -5.40 -0.28 7.41
N ALA A 294 -5.40 0.97 6.94
CA ALA A 294 -5.80 1.34 5.59
C ALA A 294 -4.55 1.84 4.83
N PRO A 295 -3.89 0.98 4.04
CA PRO A 295 -2.70 1.38 3.30
C PRO A 295 -3.02 2.51 2.32
N HIS A 296 -2.08 3.44 2.16
CA HIS A 296 -2.20 4.43 1.09
C HIS A 296 -2.01 3.73 -0.27
N PRO A 297 -2.91 3.90 -1.26
CA PRO A 297 -2.88 3.13 -2.51
C PRO A 297 -1.52 3.19 -3.24
N GLU A 298 -0.90 4.36 -3.30
CA GLU A 298 0.36 4.51 -4.03
C GLU A 298 1.54 3.87 -3.30
N SER A 299 1.69 4.15 -2.00
CA SER A 299 2.79 3.59 -1.21
C SER A 299 2.64 2.08 -1.03
N TRP A 300 1.40 1.56 -0.99
CA TRP A 300 1.15 0.12 -0.94
C TRP A 300 1.55 -0.57 -2.24
N ARG A 301 1.23 0.03 -3.40
CA ARG A 301 1.69 -0.48 -4.70
C ARG A 301 3.20 -0.49 -4.81
N GLU A 302 3.86 0.59 -4.39
CA GLU A 302 5.32 0.68 -4.35
C GLU A 302 5.92 -0.38 -3.41
N PHE A 303 5.35 -0.54 -2.22
CA PHE A 303 5.75 -1.58 -1.28
C PHE A 303 5.60 -2.97 -1.87
N GLN A 304 4.46 -3.29 -2.50
CA GLN A 304 4.23 -4.59 -3.13
C GLN A 304 5.24 -4.86 -4.24
N HIS A 305 5.47 -3.87 -5.11
CA HIS A 305 6.47 -3.98 -6.17
C HIS A 305 7.88 -4.23 -5.61
N TRP A 306 8.31 -3.41 -4.64
CA TRP A 306 9.58 -3.59 -3.95
C TRP A 306 9.65 -4.96 -3.26
N PHE A 307 8.60 -5.36 -2.56
CA PHE A 307 8.56 -6.62 -1.83
C PHE A 307 8.71 -7.82 -2.76
N MET A 308 8.15 -7.77 -3.97
CA MET A 308 8.27 -8.85 -4.94
C MET A 308 9.62 -8.87 -5.68
N THR A 309 10.31 -7.73 -5.76
CA THR A 309 11.55 -7.57 -6.55
C THR A 309 12.82 -7.44 -5.69
N LYS A 310 12.68 -7.26 -4.37
CA LYS A 310 13.81 -7.10 -3.44
C LYS A 310 14.77 -8.28 -3.52
N ASN A 311 16.06 -7.98 -3.36
CA ASN A 311 17.09 -8.99 -3.24
C ASN A 311 16.83 -9.88 -2.01
N ALA A 312 16.97 -11.21 -2.15
CA ALA A 312 16.78 -12.18 -1.08
C ALA A 312 17.71 -11.97 0.13
N SER A 313 18.83 -11.27 -0.05
CA SER A 313 19.77 -10.90 1.01
C SER A 313 19.22 -9.82 1.95
N VAL A 314 18.28 -8.98 1.49
CA VAL A 314 17.69 -7.90 2.27
C VAL A 314 17.06 -8.47 3.54
N LYS A 315 17.35 -7.82 4.67
CA LYS A 315 16.72 -8.11 5.95
C LYS A 315 15.99 -6.87 6.43
N PRO A 316 14.74 -6.99 6.90
CA PRO A 316 13.94 -5.84 7.34
C PRO A 316 14.33 -5.45 8.78
N TYR A 317 15.62 -5.24 9.02
CA TYR A 317 16.15 -4.96 10.34
C TYR A 317 16.15 -3.45 10.60
N MET A 318 15.44 -3.07 11.65
CA MET A 318 15.44 -1.75 12.24
C MET A 318 16.39 -1.73 13.44
N PRO A 319 17.44 -0.89 13.44
CA PRO A 319 18.38 -0.81 14.56
C PRO A 319 17.67 -0.55 15.89
N ASP A 320 18.14 -1.19 16.96
CA ASP A 320 17.65 -1.03 18.33
C ASP A 320 16.12 -1.20 18.50
N SER A 321 15.51 -2.01 17.64
CA SER A 321 14.06 -2.24 17.63
C SER A 321 13.67 -3.60 18.21
N ILE A 322 12.68 -3.59 19.11
CA ILE A 322 12.02 -4.81 19.63
C ILE A 322 11.36 -5.63 18.52
N ILE A 323 10.88 -4.98 17.45
CA ILE A 323 10.30 -5.68 16.29
C ILE A 323 11.38 -6.51 15.58
N THR A 324 12.58 -5.96 15.45
CA THR A 324 13.72 -6.68 14.85
C THR A 324 14.22 -7.80 15.75
N LYS A 325 14.29 -7.57 17.08
CA LYS A 325 14.61 -8.63 18.04
C LYS A 325 13.60 -9.77 17.92
N TRP A 326 12.30 -9.48 17.99
CA TRP A 326 11.24 -10.48 17.88
C TRP A 326 11.29 -11.24 16.55
N TYR A 327 11.54 -10.55 15.43
CA TYR A 327 11.64 -11.20 14.11
C TYR A 327 12.84 -12.14 14.00
N LYS A 328 13.96 -11.81 14.66
CA LYS A 328 15.13 -12.69 14.76
C LYS A 328 14.85 -13.88 15.69
N ASP A 329 14.29 -13.62 16.87
CA ASP A 329 14.10 -14.62 17.91
C ASP A 329 12.99 -15.64 17.56
N SER A 330 11.91 -15.19 16.90
CA SER A 330 10.80 -16.07 16.50
C SER A 330 11.14 -16.97 15.31
N GLY A 331 12.08 -16.57 14.46
CA GLY A 331 12.28 -17.17 13.15
C GLY A 331 11.09 -17.03 12.20
N ASP A 332 10.04 -16.28 12.57
CA ASP A 332 8.81 -16.13 11.80
C ASP A 332 9.04 -15.19 10.61
N ARG A 333 9.31 -15.79 9.45
CA ARG A 333 9.49 -15.05 8.19
C ARG A 333 8.18 -14.57 7.57
N ASN A 334 7.03 -14.83 8.21
CA ASN A 334 5.69 -14.51 7.69
C ASN A 334 5.09 -13.22 8.27
N MET A 335 5.87 -12.43 9.01
CA MET A 335 5.40 -11.13 9.48
C MET A 335 5.53 -10.08 8.39
N TRP A 336 4.41 -9.70 7.74
CA TRP A 336 4.43 -8.69 6.67
C TRP A 336 4.79 -7.29 7.20
N SER A 337 4.36 -6.97 8.42
CA SER A 337 4.43 -5.60 8.96
C SER A 337 5.85 -5.11 9.12
N ILE A 338 6.81 -5.96 9.52
CA ILE A 338 8.22 -5.56 9.63
C ILE A 338 8.81 -5.19 8.26
N TRP A 339 8.43 -5.89 7.19
CA TRP A 339 8.86 -5.56 5.83
C TRP A 339 8.29 -4.23 5.36
N HIS A 340 7.01 -3.99 5.66
CA HIS A 340 6.37 -2.72 5.35
C HIS A 340 6.98 -1.56 6.14
N ILE A 341 7.18 -1.72 7.46
CA ILE A 341 7.85 -0.72 8.31
C ILE A 341 9.25 -0.40 7.78
N TYR A 342 10.03 -1.40 7.40
CA TYR A 342 11.36 -1.22 6.85
C TYR A 342 11.32 -0.42 5.54
N PHE A 343 10.47 -0.83 4.61
CA PHE A 343 10.27 -0.12 3.33
C PHE A 343 9.82 1.32 3.55
N SER A 344 8.71 1.53 4.26
CA SER A 344 8.16 2.87 4.53
C SER A 344 9.16 3.78 5.24
N SER A 345 9.91 3.24 6.21
CA SER A 345 10.96 4.01 6.90
C SER A 345 12.07 4.45 5.97
N SER A 346 12.43 3.63 4.97
CA SER A 346 13.44 3.98 3.95
C SER A 346 12.93 5.03 2.95
N GLN A 347 11.63 5.07 2.70
CA GLN A 347 10.99 6.08 1.85
C GLN A 347 10.66 7.39 2.61
N GLY A 348 10.74 7.37 3.95
CA GLY A 348 10.36 8.51 4.79
C GLY A 348 8.86 8.62 5.04
N PHE A 349 8.08 7.58 4.70
CA PHE A 349 6.64 7.56 4.93
C PHE A 349 6.30 7.33 6.40
N SER A 350 5.23 7.99 6.85
CA SER A 350 4.64 7.80 8.18
C SER A 350 3.22 7.24 8.09
N CYS A 351 2.77 6.54 9.13
CA CYS A 351 1.36 6.18 9.29
C CYS A 351 0.67 7.27 10.11
N VAL A 352 -0.53 7.67 9.70
CA VAL A 352 -1.38 8.56 10.49
C VAL A 352 -2.21 7.73 11.45
N TYR A 353 -2.15 8.08 12.73
CA TYR A 353 -2.92 7.47 13.80
C TYR A 353 -4.01 8.42 14.27
N ASN A 354 -5.15 7.86 14.67
CA ASN A 354 -6.14 8.63 15.43
C ASN A 354 -5.66 8.78 16.88
N ASN A 355 -5.99 9.93 17.47
CA ASN A 355 -5.61 10.33 18.82
C ASN A 355 -6.85 10.58 19.70
N LEU A 356 -8.02 10.09 19.30
CA LEU A 356 -9.30 10.48 19.90
C LEU A 356 -9.39 10.17 21.40
N ASN A 357 -8.81 9.07 21.85
CA ASN A 357 -8.74 8.73 23.29
C ASN A 357 -8.02 9.83 24.10
N PHE A 358 -6.89 10.35 23.60
CA PHE A 358 -6.13 11.39 24.29
C PHE A 358 -6.77 12.76 24.12
N TYR A 359 -7.29 13.07 22.92
CA TYR A 359 -8.00 14.31 22.63
C TYR A 359 -9.23 14.49 23.54
N LEU A 360 -10.00 13.42 23.77
CA LEU A 360 -11.18 13.44 24.62
C LEU A 360 -10.89 13.10 26.09
N ASN A 361 -9.64 12.77 26.43
CA ASN A 361 -9.26 12.25 27.74
C ASN A 361 -10.16 11.09 28.22
N THR A 362 -10.31 10.08 27.38
CA THR A 362 -11.18 8.91 27.62
C THR A 362 -10.60 7.63 27.03
N THR A 363 -11.06 6.48 27.50
CA THR A 363 -10.78 5.16 26.89
C THR A 363 -11.90 4.69 25.96
N SER A 364 -12.99 5.44 25.84
CA SER A 364 -14.19 5.05 25.08
C SER A 364 -14.34 5.79 23.74
N ALA A 365 -13.22 6.04 23.06
CA ALA A 365 -13.18 6.70 21.76
C ALA A 365 -12.35 5.92 20.72
N CYS A 366 -12.22 4.60 20.88
CA CYS A 366 -11.50 3.76 19.94
C CYS A 366 -12.28 3.61 18.62
N LEU A 367 -11.63 3.81 17.47
CA LEU A 367 -12.23 3.48 16.17
C LEU A 367 -12.15 1.98 15.85
N VAL A 368 -11.22 1.27 16.49
CA VAL A 368 -11.11 -0.18 16.48
C VAL A 368 -10.59 -0.67 17.83
N VAL A 369 -11.02 -1.85 18.24
CA VAL A 369 -10.44 -2.56 19.38
C VAL A 369 -9.99 -3.94 18.96
N ASN A 370 -8.84 -4.38 19.48
CA ASN A 370 -8.42 -5.77 19.38
C ASN A 370 -8.91 -6.52 20.62
N ARG A 371 -9.65 -7.61 20.42
CA ARG A 371 -10.22 -8.43 21.52
C ARG A 371 -9.20 -9.34 22.19
N GLN A 372 -7.95 -9.31 21.75
CA GLN A 372 -6.82 -10.10 22.22
C GLN A 372 -7.20 -11.59 22.34
N GLU A 373 -7.91 -12.10 21.34
CA GLU A 373 -8.31 -13.50 21.35
C GLU A 373 -7.09 -14.38 21.04
N LYS A 374 -6.99 -15.56 21.65
CA LYS A 374 -5.87 -16.48 21.40
C LYS A 374 -5.71 -16.73 19.90
N GLY A 375 -4.48 -16.67 19.42
CA GLY A 375 -4.14 -16.75 18.00
C GLY A 375 -2.66 -17.07 17.78
N LEU A 376 -2.16 -16.76 16.58
CA LEU A 376 -0.80 -17.09 16.15
C LEU A 376 0.27 -16.46 17.05
N HIS A 377 0.10 -15.19 17.44
CA HIS A 377 1.10 -14.43 18.20
C HIS A 377 0.62 -13.95 19.58
N TYR A 378 -0.59 -14.34 19.99
CA TYR A 378 -1.15 -13.99 21.31
C TYR A 378 -1.71 -15.22 22.02
N HIS A 379 -1.27 -15.45 23.25
CA HIS A 379 -1.67 -16.61 24.06
C HIS A 379 -2.33 -16.22 25.40
N GLY A 380 -2.51 -14.91 25.64
CA GLY A 380 -3.12 -14.39 26.86
C GLY A 380 -4.64 -14.60 26.92
N LYS A 381 -5.28 -13.86 27.83
CA LYS A 381 -6.75 -13.87 27.97
C LYS A 381 -7.36 -12.86 27.00
N ALA A 382 -8.48 -13.26 26.39
CA ALA A 382 -9.31 -12.34 25.62
C ALA A 382 -9.87 -11.25 26.52
N VAL A 383 -10.01 -10.06 25.97
CA VAL A 383 -10.56 -8.87 26.64
C VAL A 383 -11.92 -8.53 26.04
N ASN A 384 -12.85 -8.10 26.90
CA ASN A 384 -14.11 -7.53 26.44
C ASN A 384 -14.02 -6.01 26.52
N ASN A 385 -13.57 -5.39 25.43
CA ASN A 385 -13.37 -3.94 25.29
C ASN A 385 -14.28 -3.32 24.23
N ILE A 386 -15.37 -3.99 23.83
CA ILE A 386 -16.30 -3.45 22.82
C ILE A 386 -16.97 -2.15 23.29
N GLY A 387 -17.10 -1.95 24.60
CA GLY A 387 -17.55 -0.70 25.21
C GLY A 387 -16.59 0.49 25.05
N ASN A 388 -15.34 0.23 24.62
CA ASN A 388 -14.36 1.28 24.34
C ASN A 388 -14.53 1.88 22.92
N LEU A 389 -15.35 1.25 22.07
CA LEU A 389 -15.58 1.76 20.71
C LEU A 389 -16.30 3.10 20.74
N LEU A 390 -15.86 4.04 19.92
CA LEU A 390 -16.54 5.31 19.69
C LEU A 390 -17.97 5.05 19.16
N ARG A 391 -18.98 5.57 19.86
CA ARG A 391 -20.42 5.41 19.50
C ARG A 391 -21.13 6.70 19.12
N PHE A 392 -20.42 7.82 19.10
CA PHE A 392 -20.93 9.12 18.66
C PHE A 392 -19.90 9.79 17.74
N TRP A 393 -20.34 10.80 17.00
CA TRP A 393 -19.46 11.62 16.18
C TRP A 393 -19.50 13.08 16.62
N ARG A 394 -18.37 13.77 16.50
CA ARG A 394 -18.26 15.23 16.61
C ARG A 394 -17.54 15.74 15.37
N ASP A 395 -17.95 16.90 14.87
CA ASP A 395 -17.37 17.49 13.66
C ASP A 395 -15.89 17.87 13.84
N ASP A 396 -15.46 18.13 15.08
CA ASP A 396 -14.06 18.39 15.38
C ASP A 396 -13.14 17.16 15.26
N PHE A 397 -13.68 15.95 15.15
CA PHE A 397 -12.88 14.75 14.84
C PHE A 397 -12.31 14.75 13.42
N GLU A 398 -12.78 15.65 12.57
CA GLU A 398 -12.31 15.87 11.19
C GLU A 398 -11.42 17.13 11.09
N GLN A 399 -11.20 17.84 12.19
CA GLN A 399 -10.31 19.00 12.23
C GLN A 399 -8.88 18.50 12.49
N PHE A 400 -8.06 18.57 11.45
CA PHE A 400 -6.68 18.08 11.48
C PHE A 400 -5.69 19.24 11.38
N PRO A 401 -4.58 19.20 12.14
CA PRO A 401 -3.56 20.25 12.11
C PRO A 401 -2.75 20.21 10.80
N GLU A 402 -2.36 21.36 10.27
CA GLU A 402 -1.40 21.42 9.16
C GLU A 402 -0.03 20.85 9.60
N ALA A 403 0.42 21.22 10.81
CA ALA A 403 1.65 20.76 11.42
C ALA A 403 1.37 19.61 12.40
N ILE A 404 1.30 18.38 11.87
CA ILE A 404 1.05 17.19 12.68
C ILE A 404 2.29 16.75 13.48
N LYS A 405 2.08 16.42 14.76
CA LYS A 405 3.10 15.80 15.61
C LYS A 405 3.59 14.48 15.00
N ARG A 406 4.92 14.31 14.87
CA ARG A 406 5.56 13.18 14.17
C ARG A 406 6.54 12.45 15.07
N PHE A 407 6.53 11.12 14.99
CA PHE A 407 7.51 10.25 15.63
C PHE A 407 8.30 9.45 14.59
N ASN A 408 9.62 9.44 14.74
CA ASN A 408 10.51 8.54 14.01
C ASN A 408 10.31 7.09 14.49
N TYR A 409 10.84 6.09 13.77
CA TYR A 409 10.58 4.68 14.07
C TYR A 409 10.94 4.30 15.52
N ASN A 410 12.01 4.87 16.07
CA ASN A 410 12.47 4.67 17.45
C ASN A 410 11.65 5.45 18.50
N GLY A 411 10.59 6.16 18.10
CA GLY A 411 9.71 6.94 18.98
C GLY A 411 10.27 8.29 19.41
N THR A 412 11.36 8.79 18.81
CA THR A 412 11.77 10.19 19.01
C THR A 412 10.86 11.09 18.19
N GLU A 413 10.48 12.22 18.78
CA GLU A 413 9.77 13.28 18.07
C GLU A 413 10.67 13.85 16.95
N MET A 414 10.08 14.22 15.81
CA MET A 414 10.78 14.70 14.61
C MET A 414 10.60 16.19 14.38
#